data_AF-A0A5B9QZ97-F1
#
_entry.id   AF-A0A5B9QZ97-F1
#
_cell.length_a   1.000
_cell.length_b   1.000
_cell.length_c   1.000
_cell.angle_alpha   90.00
_cell.angle_beta   90.00
_cell.angle_gamma   90.00
#
_symmetry.space_group_name_H-M   'P 1'
#
loop_
_entity.id
_entity.type
_entity.pdbx_description
1 polymer ?
#
loop_
_entity_poly.entity_id
_entity_poly.type
_entity_poly.pdbx_seq_one_letter_code
_entity_poly.pdbx_strand_id
1 'polypeptide(L)'
;MDLVSTRCTLFTRMMTAILLAGLLTSSLSAQSGRYGRGDRESDTPIESELGYLFVDGTYLPPPYKIEADYEQELIHINGTEYSADAFDLSGYTNRGFGMRGERGSWRFGGRGPRRERGESSPAFPTSSSLQALVREIGSLQHGGFVILQSERPPMVLWTGQNGHELLETLIATETEPRDTLAIPSSLESRSKETWQELVDQFQATPAFLERATADVEKVHAAIDSNRIVANAVVWSERLSYPLTMFGLVLVVIAFGHLLINAQPMFFDVEEPKAMAHVKKATVVCLLMVGLMSAIDLTWTLLASQQGSMRELNPLGNQFISDASKLVLFKTVLTVTSLGLLFWFRHLPIARRASWWCCLVLTLLTARWLTFHSLLV
;
A
#
# COMPACT_ATOMS: atom_id res chain seq x y z
N MET A 1 19.68 2.97 59.20
CA MET A 1 18.61 2.07 58.70
C MET A 1 17.51 2.98 58.13
N ASP A 2 16.78 2.54 57.10
CA ASP A 2 15.62 3.23 56.44
C ASP A 2 15.80 3.93 55.08
N LEU A 3 16.91 3.73 54.36
CA LEU A 3 17.02 4.15 52.94
C LEU A 3 16.59 3.07 51.94
N VAL A 4 16.46 1.81 52.38
CA VAL A 4 16.12 0.67 51.53
C VAL A 4 14.60 0.49 51.39
N SER A 5 13.83 0.82 52.44
CA SER A 5 12.37 0.68 52.47
C SER A 5 11.66 1.66 51.53
N THR A 6 12.09 2.93 51.52
CA THR A 6 11.47 4.01 50.73
C THR A 6 11.63 3.84 49.22
N ARG A 7 12.70 3.16 48.77
CA ARG A 7 12.94 2.89 47.34
C ARG A 7 12.07 1.76 46.80
N CYS A 8 11.66 0.81 47.65
CA CYS A 8 10.87 -0.34 47.23
C CYS A 8 9.40 0.03 46.98
N THR A 9 8.85 0.95 47.76
CA THR A 9 7.45 1.40 47.67
C THR A 9 7.17 2.33 46.49
N LEU A 10 8.18 3.06 46.02
CA LEU A 10 8.04 4.02 44.92
C LEU A 10 7.95 3.29 43.57
N PHE A 11 8.67 2.18 43.44
CA PHE A 11 8.69 1.33 42.24
C PHE A 11 7.34 0.61 42.01
N THR A 12 6.71 0.10 43.06
CA THR A 12 5.42 -0.60 42.98
C THR A 12 4.26 0.31 42.62
N ARG A 13 4.29 1.58 43.08
CA ARG A 13 3.28 2.60 42.77
C ARG A 13 3.34 3.09 41.32
N MET A 14 4.54 3.13 40.73
CA MET A 14 4.71 3.52 39.34
C MET A 14 4.19 2.44 38.38
N MET A 15 4.43 1.16 38.69
CA MET A 15 3.93 0.02 37.89
C MET A 15 2.40 -0.10 37.88
N THR A 16 1.74 0.25 38.99
CA THR A 16 0.27 0.20 39.09
C THR A 16 -0.43 1.34 38.34
N ALA A 17 0.19 2.53 38.26
CA ALA A 17 -0.34 3.64 37.49
C ALA A 17 -0.32 3.40 35.97
N ILE A 18 0.70 2.70 35.46
CA ILE A 18 0.83 2.34 34.03
C ILE A 18 -0.23 1.30 33.64
N LEU A 19 -0.62 0.40 34.55
CA LEU A 19 -1.61 -0.65 34.32
C LEU A 19 -3.06 -0.13 34.27
N LEU A 20 -3.38 0.96 34.98
CA LEU A 20 -4.75 1.50 35.07
C LEU A 20 -5.13 2.45 33.93
N ALA A 21 -4.15 3.06 33.25
CA ALA A 21 -4.42 3.96 32.13
C ALA A 21 -4.89 3.25 30.84
N GLY A 22 -4.72 1.93 30.74
CA GLY A 22 -5.07 1.13 29.56
C GLY A 22 -6.54 0.69 29.45
N LEU A 23 -7.38 0.90 30.46
CA LEU A 23 -8.70 0.25 30.56
C LEU A 23 -9.90 1.07 30.09
N LEU A 24 -9.73 2.32 29.67
CA LEU A 24 -10.85 3.19 29.31
C LEU A 24 -10.65 3.73 27.90
N THR A 25 -11.34 3.16 26.89
CA THR A 25 -11.98 3.83 25.74
C THR A 25 -12.11 2.89 24.52
N SER A 26 -13.33 2.71 24.02
CA SER A 26 -13.61 1.97 22.78
C SER A 26 -14.77 2.63 22.01
N SER A 27 -14.59 2.78 20.70
CA SER A 27 -15.66 3.07 19.74
C SER A 27 -15.27 2.52 18.37
N LEU A 28 -16.19 1.79 17.75
CA LEU A 28 -16.06 1.04 16.50
C LEU A 28 -16.60 1.85 15.31
N SER A 29 -15.95 1.76 14.14
CA SER A 29 -16.49 2.21 12.85
C SER A 29 -16.28 1.16 11.76
N ALA A 30 -17.30 1.00 10.92
CA ALA A 30 -17.51 -0.10 9.97
C ALA A 30 -17.09 0.27 8.54
N GLN A 31 -16.64 -0.73 7.78
CA GLN A 31 -16.23 -0.64 6.36
C GLN A 31 -17.43 -0.72 5.40
N SER A 32 -17.38 0.06 4.31
CA SER A 32 -18.41 0.19 3.28
C SER A 32 -18.45 -1.00 2.30
N GLY A 33 -19.66 -1.41 1.95
CA GLY A 33 -19.99 -2.61 1.19
C GLY A 33 -19.77 -2.55 -0.32
N ARG A 34 -19.76 -3.76 -0.88
CA ARG A 34 -19.50 -4.15 -2.27
C ARG A 34 -20.71 -3.83 -3.17
N TYR A 35 -20.52 -3.10 -4.26
CA TYR A 35 -21.58 -2.71 -5.20
C TYR A 35 -22.10 -3.90 -6.03
N GLY A 36 -23.43 -4.03 -6.10
CA GLY A 36 -24.16 -5.01 -6.90
C GLY A 36 -24.59 -4.45 -8.26
N ARG A 37 -24.46 -5.27 -9.29
CA ARG A 37 -24.76 -4.99 -10.71
C ARG A 37 -26.25 -5.23 -10.98
N GLY A 38 -27.02 -4.15 -11.18
CA GLY A 38 -28.41 -4.21 -11.65
C GLY A 38 -28.49 -3.82 -13.14
N ASP A 39 -28.73 -4.78 -14.03
CA ASP A 39 -28.77 -4.61 -15.49
C ASP A 39 -30.12 -4.01 -15.99
N ARG A 40 -30.62 -2.88 -15.43
CA ARG A 40 -31.95 -2.36 -15.84
C ARG A 40 -32.14 -0.84 -15.99
N GLU A 41 -31.09 -0.03 -15.93
CA GLU A 41 -31.18 1.43 -16.12
C GLU A 41 -30.47 1.88 -17.41
N SER A 42 -31.06 1.62 -18.59
CA SER A 42 -30.52 2.14 -19.86
C SER A 42 -31.11 3.48 -20.30
N ASP A 43 -32.19 3.94 -19.66
CA ASP A 43 -32.89 5.18 -20.05
C ASP A 43 -32.67 6.32 -19.03
N THR A 44 -31.90 6.07 -17.97
CA THR A 44 -31.56 7.12 -17.01
C THR A 44 -30.48 8.02 -17.60
N PRO A 45 -30.67 9.36 -17.63
CA PRO A 45 -29.62 10.28 -18.04
C PRO A 45 -28.36 10.02 -17.22
N ILE A 46 -27.20 10.01 -17.87
CA ILE A 46 -25.92 9.93 -17.18
C ILE A 46 -25.62 11.33 -16.64
N GLU A 47 -25.74 11.46 -15.33
CA GLU A 47 -25.31 12.64 -14.59
C GLU A 47 -23.97 12.34 -13.90
N SER A 48 -22.97 13.19 -14.12
CA SER A 48 -21.65 13.03 -13.52
C SER A 48 -20.97 14.38 -13.27
N GLU A 49 -20.36 14.53 -12.09
CA GLU A 49 -19.40 15.60 -11.79
C GLU A 49 -17.94 15.11 -11.93
N LEU A 50 -17.77 13.82 -12.22
CA LEU A 50 -16.49 13.13 -12.32
C LEU A 50 -16.09 12.92 -13.79
N GLY A 51 -14.79 12.71 -14.01
CA GLY A 51 -14.21 12.41 -15.32
C GLY A 51 -13.98 13.65 -16.19
N TYR A 52 -13.44 13.42 -17.38
CA TYR A 52 -13.12 14.47 -18.35
C TYR A 52 -13.75 14.13 -19.69
N LEU A 53 -14.54 15.06 -20.22
CA LEU A 53 -15.18 14.92 -21.52
C LEU A 53 -14.59 15.94 -22.50
N PHE A 54 -14.10 15.45 -23.62
CA PHE A 54 -13.61 16.26 -24.72
C PHE A 54 -14.48 16.00 -25.95
N VAL A 55 -14.94 17.08 -26.58
CA VAL A 55 -15.70 17.00 -27.84
C VAL A 55 -15.01 17.92 -28.85
N ASP A 56 -14.55 17.35 -29.96
CA ASP A 56 -13.84 18.04 -31.04
C ASP A 56 -12.69 18.93 -30.53
N GLY A 57 -11.85 18.35 -29.66
CA GLY A 57 -10.70 19.05 -29.07
C GLY A 57 -11.04 20.06 -27.97
N THR A 58 -12.32 20.27 -27.66
CA THR A 58 -12.77 21.19 -26.61
C THR A 58 -13.12 20.44 -25.33
N TYR A 59 -12.53 20.87 -24.21
CA TYR A 59 -12.91 20.36 -22.88
C TYR A 59 -14.28 20.91 -22.47
N LEU A 60 -15.20 20.01 -22.10
CA LEU A 60 -16.47 20.36 -21.48
C LEU A 60 -16.33 20.30 -19.95
N PRO A 61 -16.59 21.40 -19.22
CA PRO A 61 -16.60 21.37 -17.76
C PRO A 61 -17.85 20.65 -17.22
N PRO A 62 -17.75 19.95 -16.08
CA PRO A 62 -18.92 19.39 -15.40
C PRO A 62 -19.83 20.52 -14.85
N PRO A 63 -21.10 20.22 -14.52
CA PRO A 63 -21.74 18.90 -14.53
C PRO A 63 -22.02 18.39 -15.95
N TYR A 64 -21.86 17.07 -16.12
CA TYR A 64 -22.21 16.37 -17.36
C TYR A 64 -23.64 15.85 -17.26
N LYS A 65 -24.47 16.20 -18.25
CA LYS A 65 -25.81 15.64 -18.44
C LYS A 65 -25.87 15.03 -19.84
N ILE A 66 -25.90 13.71 -19.90
CA ILE A 66 -25.85 12.96 -21.15
C ILE A 66 -27.12 12.13 -21.29
N GLU A 67 -27.89 12.45 -22.32
CA GLU A 67 -29.16 11.81 -22.67
C GLU A 67 -29.00 11.16 -24.05
N ALA A 68 -29.59 9.98 -24.24
CA ALA A 68 -29.57 9.29 -25.52
C ALA A 68 -31.00 9.07 -26.02
N ASP A 69 -31.29 9.54 -27.22
CA ASP A 69 -32.51 9.19 -27.94
C ASP A 69 -32.18 8.03 -28.89
N TYR A 70 -32.50 6.81 -28.46
CA TYR A 70 -32.25 5.60 -29.24
C TYR A 70 -33.17 5.46 -30.46
N GLU A 71 -34.31 6.17 -30.50
CA GLU A 71 -35.22 6.14 -31.66
C GLU A 71 -34.72 7.04 -32.78
N GLN A 72 -34.14 8.18 -32.44
CA GLN A 72 -33.58 9.15 -33.39
C GLN A 72 -32.09 9.00 -33.63
N GLU A 73 -31.43 8.08 -32.93
CA GLU A 73 -29.97 7.89 -32.93
C GLU A 73 -29.20 9.18 -32.56
N LEU A 74 -29.69 9.93 -31.57
CA LEU A 74 -29.09 11.16 -31.09
C LEU A 74 -28.50 11.01 -29.68
N ILE A 75 -27.40 11.71 -29.41
CA ILE A 75 -26.84 11.94 -28.07
C ILE A 75 -26.93 13.42 -27.76
N HIS A 76 -27.54 13.77 -26.63
CA HIS A 76 -27.51 15.12 -26.09
C HIS A 76 -26.43 15.20 -25.01
N ILE A 77 -25.43 16.05 -25.20
CA ILE A 77 -24.38 16.33 -24.20
C ILE A 77 -24.54 17.77 -23.75
N ASN A 78 -24.93 17.96 -22.48
CA ASN A 78 -25.21 19.29 -21.91
C ASN A 78 -26.20 20.13 -22.74
N GLY A 79 -27.16 19.46 -23.40
CA GLY A 79 -28.16 20.08 -24.26
C GLY A 79 -27.74 20.30 -25.72
N THR A 80 -26.48 20.05 -26.08
CA THR A 80 -26.02 20.06 -27.47
C THR A 80 -26.29 18.70 -28.11
N GLU A 81 -26.90 18.70 -29.30
CA GLU A 81 -27.29 17.48 -30.01
C GLU A 81 -26.16 17.00 -30.93
N TYR A 82 -25.85 15.71 -30.84
CA TYR A 82 -24.90 15.02 -31.70
C TYR A 82 -25.57 13.82 -32.34
N SER A 83 -25.51 13.71 -33.66
CA SER A 83 -25.95 12.49 -34.36
C SER A 83 -24.97 11.36 -34.08
N ALA A 84 -25.47 10.12 -33.96
CA ALA A 84 -24.63 8.93 -33.85
C ALA A 84 -23.65 8.82 -35.05
N ASP A 85 -24.06 9.29 -36.23
CA ASP A 85 -23.23 9.32 -37.44
C ASP A 85 -22.11 10.37 -37.40
N ALA A 86 -22.14 11.28 -36.42
CA ALA A 86 -21.05 12.23 -36.21
C ALA A 86 -19.76 11.54 -35.73
N PHE A 87 -19.86 10.32 -35.21
CA PHE A 87 -18.73 9.55 -34.68
C PHE A 87 -18.55 8.24 -35.45
N ASP A 88 -17.31 7.75 -35.58
CA ASP A 88 -17.08 6.42 -36.16
C ASP A 88 -17.44 5.34 -35.14
N LEU A 89 -18.69 4.89 -35.17
CA LEU A 89 -19.19 3.82 -34.30
C LEU A 89 -18.97 2.41 -34.87
N SER A 90 -18.17 2.25 -35.93
CA SER A 90 -17.91 0.94 -36.56
C SER A 90 -17.26 -0.07 -35.61
N GLY A 91 -16.54 0.40 -34.59
CA GLY A 91 -15.96 -0.44 -33.55
C GLY A 91 -16.99 -1.13 -32.64
N TYR A 92 -18.20 -0.57 -32.52
CA TYR A 92 -19.25 -1.09 -31.64
C TYR A 92 -20.15 -2.13 -32.31
N THR A 93 -20.32 -2.07 -33.62
CA THR A 93 -21.23 -2.96 -34.37
C THR A 93 -20.74 -4.41 -34.43
N ASN A 94 -19.47 -4.67 -34.10
CA ASN A 94 -18.81 -5.95 -34.38
C ASN A 94 -18.26 -6.70 -33.16
N ARG A 95 -18.47 -6.21 -31.93
CA ARG A 95 -18.29 -7.03 -30.72
C ARG A 95 -19.54 -7.88 -30.46
N GLY A 96 -20.01 -8.58 -31.49
CA GLY A 96 -20.81 -9.77 -31.24
C GLY A 96 -20.00 -10.60 -30.26
N PHE A 97 -20.61 -11.01 -29.15
CA PHE A 97 -20.06 -11.96 -28.16
C PHE A 97 -19.83 -13.31 -28.85
N GLY A 98 -18.94 -13.32 -29.84
CA GLY A 98 -18.33 -14.45 -30.44
C GLY A 98 -17.40 -15.02 -29.39
N MET A 99 -17.99 -15.68 -28.41
CA MET A 99 -17.47 -16.92 -27.84
C MET A 99 -17.33 -17.99 -28.96
N ARG A 100 -16.81 -17.63 -30.14
CA ARG A 100 -15.89 -18.49 -30.87
C ARG A 100 -14.58 -18.42 -30.08
N GLY A 101 -14.62 -19.04 -28.91
CA GLY A 101 -13.45 -19.75 -28.47
C GLY A 101 -13.03 -20.61 -29.66
N GLU A 102 -11.91 -20.22 -30.26
CA GLU A 102 -10.96 -21.16 -30.78
C GLU A 102 -10.78 -22.20 -29.67
N ARG A 103 -11.66 -23.21 -29.69
CA ARG A 103 -11.57 -24.40 -28.87
C ARG A 103 -10.33 -25.13 -29.36
N GLY A 104 -9.18 -24.62 -28.93
CA GLY A 104 -8.03 -25.42 -28.63
C GLY A 104 -8.55 -26.63 -27.87
N SER A 105 -8.26 -27.77 -28.45
CA SER A 105 -8.70 -29.09 -28.06
C SER A 105 -8.31 -29.41 -26.61
N TRP A 106 -9.12 -29.00 -25.64
CA TRP A 106 -9.14 -29.64 -24.34
C TRP A 106 -9.86 -30.98 -24.52
N ARG A 107 -9.12 -31.95 -25.06
CA ARG A 107 -9.38 -33.38 -24.95
C ARG A 107 -9.26 -33.74 -23.46
N PHE A 108 -10.27 -33.43 -22.67
CA PHE A 108 -10.53 -34.18 -21.45
C PHE A 108 -11.74 -35.07 -21.72
N GLY A 109 -11.47 -36.37 -21.83
CA GLY A 109 -12.46 -37.41 -22.04
C GLY A 109 -13.46 -37.42 -20.89
N GLY A 110 -14.65 -36.90 -21.16
CA GLY A 110 -15.81 -37.01 -20.28
C GLY A 110 -17.03 -37.21 -21.16
N ARG A 111 -17.33 -38.47 -21.48
CA ARG A 111 -18.46 -38.89 -22.31
C ARG A 111 -19.76 -38.71 -21.51
N GLY A 112 -20.17 -37.47 -21.29
CA GLY A 112 -21.47 -37.13 -20.70
C GLY A 112 -22.58 -37.21 -21.76
N PRO A 113 -23.80 -37.66 -21.39
CA PRO A 113 -24.91 -37.83 -22.32
C PRO A 113 -25.29 -36.49 -22.93
N ARG A 114 -25.24 -36.48 -24.27
CA ARG A 114 -25.61 -35.41 -25.18
C ARG A 114 -27.09 -35.12 -25.01
N ARG A 115 -27.45 -34.27 -24.05
CA ARG A 115 -28.78 -33.66 -24.00
C ARG A 115 -28.94 -32.86 -25.29
N GLU A 116 -29.88 -33.29 -26.12
CA GLU A 116 -30.45 -32.51 -27.21
C GLU A 116 -30.83 -31.14 -26.65
N ARG A 117 -29.97 -30.16 -26.93
CA ARG A 117 -30.21 -28.77 -26.59
C ARG A 117 -31.12 -28.24 -27.68
N GLY A 118 -32.42 -28.42 -27.43
CA GLY A 118 -33.47 -27.72 -28.13
C GLY A 118 -33.27 -26.21 -28.05
N GLU A 119 -33.79 -25.57 -29.09
CA GLU A 119 -33.98 -24.12 -29.23
C GLU A 119 -32.71 -23.28 -29.11
N SER A 120 -32.20 -22.92 -30.29
CA SER A 120 -31.49 -21.66 -30.53
C SER A 120 -32.06 -20.59 -29.61
N SER A 121 -31.31 -20.23 -28.55
CA SER A 121 -31.69 -19.08 -27.74
C SER A 121 -31.92 -17.91 -28.68
N PRO A 122 -33.05 -17.18 -28.54
CA PRO A 122 -33.36 -16.07 -29.40
C PRO A 122 -32.13 -15.18 -29.46
N ALA A 123 -31.70 -14.84 -30.67
CA ALA A 123 -30.58 -13.92 -30.87
C ALA A 123 -30.84 -12.71 -29.99
N PHE A 124 -29.98 -12.49 -28.99
CA PHE A 124 -30.09 -11.32 -28.15
C PHE A 124 -30.12 -10.11 -29.10
N PRO A 125 -31.05 -9.17 -28.91
CA PRO A 125 -31.10 -7.98 -29.75
C PRO A 125 -29.70 -7.37 -29.74
N THR A 126 -29.12 -7.20 -30.92
CA THR A 126 -27.85 -6.51 -31.10
C THR A 126 -28.04 -5.13 -30.49
N SER A 127 -27.37 -4.85 -29.36
CA SER A 127 -27.35 -3.52 -28.77
C SER A 127 -26.95 -2.52 -29.86
N SER A 128 -27.70 -1.43 -30.01
CA SER A 128 -27.33 -0.39 -30.96
C SER A 128 -25.91 0.10 -30.64
N SER A 129 -25.14 0.47 -31.67
CA SER A 129 -23.80 1.04 -31.49
C SER A 129 -23.81 2.25 -30.56
N LEU A 130 -24.88 3.05 -30.65
CA LEU A 130 -25.19 4.15 -29.75
C LEU A 130 -25.31 3.70 -28.29
N GLN A 131 -26.05 2.62 -28.00
CA GLN A 131 -26.16 2.09 -26.64
C GLN A 131 -24.81 1.63 -26.07
N ALA A 132 -23.94 1.08 -26.92
CA ALA A 132 -22.59 0.70 -26.52
C ALA A 132 -21.72 1.93 -26.21
N LEU A 133 -21.80 2.99 -27.04
CA LEU A 133 -21.13 4.26 -26.77
C LEU A 133 -21.60 4.88 -25.45
N VAL A 134 -22.92 5.01 -25.24
CA VAL A 134 -23.49 5.58 -24.00
C VAL A 134 -23.02 4.81 -22.76
N ARG A 135 -22.92 3.48 -22.86
CA ARG A 135 -22.37 2.64 -21.78
C ARG A 135 -20.90 2.97 -21.49
N GLU A 136 -20.08 3.19 -22.52
CA GLU A 136 -18.68 3.58 -22.33
C GLU A 136 -18.54 5.02 -21.82
N ILE A 137 -19.43 5.93 -22.22
CA ILE A 137 -19.54 7.28 -21.66
C ILE A 137 -19.85 7.24 -20.16
N GLY A 138 -20.58 6.22 -19.68
CA GLY A 138 -20.80 5.98 -18.25
C GLY A 138 -19.51 5.80 -17.43
N SER A 139 -18.35 5.61 -18.07
CA SER A 139 -17.05 5.68 -17.39
C SER A 139 -16.78 7.05 -16.74
N LEU A 140 -17.41 8.13 -17.19
CA LEU A 140 -17.33 9.46 -16.56
C LEU A 140 -17.73 9.41 -15.08
N GLN A 141 -18.75 8.62 -14.72
CA GLN A 141 -19.20 8.44 -13.33
C GLN A 141 -18.13 7.81 -12.43
N HIS A 142 -17.07 7.27 -13.02
CA HIS A 142 -15.95 6.63 -12.33
C HIS A 142 -14.64 7.40 -12.54
N GLY A 143 -14.70 8.64 -13.04
CA GLY A 143 -13.51 9.45 -13.31
C GLY A 143 -12.84 9.16 -14.65
N GLY A 144 -13.47 8.41 -15.56
CA GLY A 144 -12.94 8.12 -16.89
C GLY A 144 -12.76 9.37 -17.76
N PHE A 145 -12.02 9.19 -18.85
CA PHE A 145 -11.79 10.20 -19.88
C PHE A 145 -12.49 9.76 -21.14
N VAL A 146 -13.36 10.60 -21.68
CA VAL A 146 -14.11 10.34 -22.91
C VAL A 146 -13.73 11.41 -23.92
N ILE A 147 -13.28 10.96 -25.09
CA ILE A 147 -12.83 11.83 -26.17
C ILE A 147 -13.67 11.47 -27.40
N LEU A 148 -14.48 12.43 -27.80
CA LEU A 148 -15.35 12.36 -28.96
C LEU A 148 -14.80 13.32 -30.02
N GLN A 149 -14.45 12.78 -31.18
CA GLN A 149 -13.98 13.56 -32.33
C GLN A 149 -14.84 13.20 -33.53
N SER A 150 -15.24 14.22 -34.28
CA SER A 150 -16.04 14.05 -35.50
C SER A 150 -15.35 13.10 -36.47
N GLU A 151 -16.12 12.15 -37.03
CA GLU A 151 -15.67 11.13 -37.99
C GLU A 151 -14.57 10.17 -37.46
N ARG A 152 -14.30 10.17 -36.15
CA ARG A 152 -13.30 9.31 -35.50
C ARG A 152 -13.92 8.38 -34.48
N PRO A 153 -13.27 7.24 -34.17
CA PRO A 153 -13.78 6.32 -33.17
C PRO A 153 -13.67 6.96 -31.77
N PRO A 154 -14.73 6.88 -30.94
CA PRO A 154 -14.67 7.33 -29.56
C PRO A 154 -13.51 6.68 -28.80
N MET A 155 -12.76 7.49 -28.06
CA MET A 155 -11.66 7.00 -27.23
C MET A 155 -12.02 7.18 -25.76
N VAL A 156 -12.05 6.06 -25.03
CA VAL A 156 -12.31 6.05 -23.59
C VAL A 156 -11.07 5.55 -22.85
N LEU A 157 -10.53 6.39 -21.98
CA LEU A 157 -9.35 6.08 -21.17
C LEU A 157 -9.73 6.01 -19.70
N TRP A 158 -9.17 5.04 -18.99
CA TRP A 158 -9.31 4.94 -17.55
C TRP A 158 -8.17 5.69 -16.85
N THR A 159 -8.47 6.24 -15.67
CA THR A 159 -7.51 6.94 -14.81
C THR A 159 -6.27 6.10 -14.52
N GLY A 160 -6.43 4.79 -14.28
CA GLY A 160 -5.32 3.89 -13.98
C GLY A 160 -4.55 3.33 -15.19
N GLN A 161 -4.92 3.73 -16.41
CA GLN A 161 -4.20 3.36 -17.64
C GLN A 161 -3.49 4.61 -18.16
N ASN A 162 -3.99 5.20 -19.25
CA ASN A 162 -3.35 6.34 -19.91
C ASN A 162 -4.08 7.67 -19.64
N GLY A 163 -5.15 7.68 -18.84
CA GLY A 163 -5.92 8.89 -18.55
C GLY A 163 -5.12 9.95 -17.78
N HIS A 164 -4.30 9.52 -16.82
CA HIS A 164 -3.40 10.43 -16.09
C HIS A 164 -2.30 11.01 -16.99
N GLU A 165 -1.65 10.18 -17.80
CA GLU A 165 -0.64 10.61 -18.78
C GLU A 165 -1.23 11.61 -19.78
N LEU A 166 -2.52 11.46 -20.13
CA LEU A 166 -3.21 12.42 -21.00
C LEU A 166 -3.32 13.78 -20.33
N LEU A 167 -3.75 13.84 -19.06
CA LEU A 167 -3.85 15.10 -18.33
C LEU A 167 -2.50 15.79 -18.22
N GLU A 168 -1.44 15.06 -17.86
CA GLU A 168 -0.09 15.62 -17.81
C GLU A 168 0.31 16.20 -19.16
N THR A 169 0.05 15.47 -20.24
CA THR A 169 0.33 15.91 -21.61
C THR A 169 -0.44 17.18 -21.97
N LEU A 170 -1.74 17.22 -21.68
CA LEU A 170 -2.60 18.37 -21.99
C LEU A 170 -2.25 19.60 -21.15
N ILE A 171 -1.87 19.44 -19.88
CA ILE A 171 -1.35 20.54 -19.05
C ILE A 171 -0.02 21.06 -19.63
N ALA A 172 0.89 20.15 -20.01
CA ALA A 172 2.19 20.51 -20.56
C ALA A 172 2.11 21.27 -21.90
N THR A 173 1.00 21.17 -22.64
CA THR A 173 0.79 21.95 -23.88
C THR A 173 0.84 23.48 -23.68
N GLU A 174 0.64 23.98 -22.46
CA GLU A 174 0.75 25.41 -22.15
C GLU A 174 2.22 25.87 -22.07
N THR A 175 3.11 24.99 -21.63
CA THR A 175 4.50 25.34 -21.29
C THR A 175 5.55 24.77 -22.25
N GLU A 176 5.27 23.63 -22.87
CA GLU A 176 6.21 22.87 -23.69
C GLU A 176 5.80 22.87 -25.17
N PRO A 177 6.77 22.82 -26.10
CA PRO A 177 6.47 22.59 -27.52
C PRO A 177 5.75 21.26 -27.72
N ARG A 178 4.67 21.24 -28.50
CA ARG A 178 3.86 20.04 -28.72
C ARG A 178 4.66 18.86 -29.32
N ASP A 179 5.66 19.15 -30.14
CA ASP A 179 6.52 18.14 -30.78
C ASP A 179 7.36 17.32 -29.78
N THR A 180 7.50 17.77 -28.52
CA THR A 180 8.26 17.04 -27.48
C THR A 180 7.39 16.15 -26.61
N LEU A 181 6.07 16.22 -26.75
CA LEU A 181 5.14 15.47 -25.92
C LEU A 181 5.09 14.00 -26.35
N ALA A 182 5.44 13.10 -25.42
CA ALA A 182 5.53 11.67 -25.70
C ALA A 182 4.14 11.02 -25.75
N ILE A 183 3.86 10.28 -26.82
CA ILE A 183 2.64 9.46 -26.93
C ILE A 183 2.91 8.10 -26.25
N PRO A 184 2.06 7.65 -25.32
CA PRO A 184 2.22 6.35 -24.67
C PRO A 184 2.33 5.20 -25.67
N SER A 185 3.37 4.40 -25.55
CA SER A 185 3.61 3.27 -26.46
C SER A 185 2.53 2.19 -26.36
N SER A 186 1.85 2.12 -25.20
CA SER A 186 0.76 1.21 -24.85
C SER A 186 -0.53 1.42 -25.67
N LEU A 187 -0.71 2.58 -26.29
CA LEU A 187 -1.90 2.89 -27.10
C LEU A 187 -1.91 2.11 -28.42
N GLU A 188 -3.10 1.66 -28.83
CA GLU A 188 -3.33 1.12 -30.17
C GLU A 188 -3.12 2.20 -31.23
N SER A 189 -2.73 1.82 -32.45
CA SER A 189 -2.40 2.78 -33.52
C SER A 189 -3.52 3.78 -33.80
N ARG A 190 -4.78 3.34 -33.79
CA ARG A 190 -5.95 4.22 -33.99
C ARG A 190 -6.10 5.24 -32.86
N SER A 191 -5.94 4.80 -31.61
CA SER A 191 -6.01 5.67 -30.43
C SER A 191 -4.86 6.68 -30.38
N LYS A 192 -3.68 6.33 -30.94
CA LYS A 192 -2.55 7.26 -31.05
C LYS A 192 -2.87 8.44 -31.96
N GLU A 193 -3.58 8.21 -33.07
CA GLU A 193 -4.02 9.29 -33.96
C GLU A 193 -4.99 10.24 -33.24
N THR A 194 -6.04 9.71 -32.60
CA THR A 194 -7.00 10.49 -31.80
C THR A 194 -6.32 11.28 -30.68
N TRP A 195 -5.36 10.66 -29.98
CA TRP A 195 -4.57 11.30 -28.94
C TRP A 195 -3.75 12.47 -29.50
N GLN A 196 -3.00 12.24 -30.58
CA GLN A 196 -2.15 13.26 -31.17
C GLN A 196 -2.98 14.43 -31.71
N GLU A 197 -4.08 14.12 -32.39
CA GLU A 197 -5.01 15.14 -32.88
C GLU A 197 -5.63 15.96 -31.74
N LEU A 198 -5.99 15.32 -30.62
CA LEU A 198 -6.44 16.03 -29.42
C LEU A 198 -5.35 16.98 -28.92
N VAL A 199 -4.12 16.51 -28.72
CA VAL A 199 -3.00 17.33 -28.24
C VAL A 199 -2.71 18.52 -29.19
N ASP A 200 -2.81 18.29 -30.49
CA ASP A 200 -2.56 19.30 -31.52
C ASP A 200 -3.68 20.35 -31.62
N GLN A 201 -4.93 19.98 -31.34
CA GLN A 201 -6.06 20.91 -31.42
C GLN A 201 -6.42 21.54 -30.07
N PHE A 202 -5.99 20.93 -28.96
CA PHE A 202 -6.41 21.32 -27.63
C PHE A 202 -5.98 22.75 -27.27
N GLN A 203 -6.94 23.52 -26.78
CA GLN A 203 -6.72 24.82 -26.17
C GLN A 203 -7.12 24.75 -24.70
N ALA A 204 -6.13 24.84 -23.82
CA ALA A 204 -6.35 24.76 -22.39
C ALA A 204 -7.25 25.92 -21.93
N THR A 205 -8.37 25.58 -21.29
CA THR A 205 -9.23 26.57 -20.63
C THR A 205 -8.79 26.73 -19.17
N PRO A 206 -8.98 27.90 -18.54
CA PRO A 206 -8.65 28.06 -17.11
C PRO A 206 -9.36 27.04 -16.21
N ALA A 207 -10.61 26.71 -16.52
CA ALA A 207 -11.38 25.70 -15.78
C ALA A 207 -10.82 24.28 -15.96
N PHE A 208 -10.28 23.96 -17.14
CA PHE A 208 -9.55 22.70 -17.34
C PHE A 208 -8.27 22.67 -16.49
N LEU A 209 -7.44 23.70 -16.59
CA LEU A 209 -6.13 23.75 -15.92
C LEU A 209 -6.26 23.65 -14.41
N GLU A 210 -7.20 24.38 -13.81
CA GLU A 210 -7.45 24.34 -12.36
C GLU A 210 -7.80 22.92 -11.89
N ARG A 211 -8.73 22.26 -12.59
CA ARG A 211 -9.21 20.92 -12.23
C ARG A 211 -8.16 19.84 -12.52
N ALA A 212 -7.58 19.86 -13.72
CA ALA A 212 -6.60 18.88 -14.16
C ALA A 212 -5.33 18.92 -13.30
N THR A 213 -4.84 20.11 -12.97
CA THR A 213 -3.66 20.27 -12.08
C THR A 213 -3.97 19.72 -10.70
N ALA A 214 -5.12 20.05 -10.12
CA ALA A 214 -5.50 19.54 -8.79
C ALA A 214 -5.63 18.00 -8.77
N ASP A 215 -6.10 17.38 -9.85
CA ASP A 215 -6.19 15.92 -9.93
C ASP A 215 -4.84 15.25 -10.21
N VAL A 216 -3.99 15.84 -11.06
CA VAL A 216 -2.62 15.36 -11.30
C VAL A 216 -1.79 15.42 -10.01
N GLU A 217 -1.87 16.52 -9.25
CA GLU A 217 -1.18 16.66 -7.96
C GLU A 217 -1.62 15.60 -6.94
N LYS A 218 -2.91 15.27 -6.87
CA LYS A 218 -3.41 14.18 -6.00
C LYS A 218 -2.82 12.84 -6.38
N VAL A 219 -2.74 12.54 -7.68
CA VAL A 219 -2.18 11.28 -8.17
C VAL A 219 -0.67 11.23 -7.92
N HIS A 220 0.07 12.32 -8.17
CA HIS A 220 1.51 12.42 -7.85
C HIS A 220 1.76 12.24 -6.36
N ALA A 221 1.00 12.90 -5.50
CA ALA A 221 1.11 12.74 -4.05
C ALA A 221 0.89 11.27 -3.61
N ALA A 222 -0.06 10.58 -4.24
CA ALA A 222 -0.31 9.16 -3.99
C ALA A 222 0.84 8.26 -4.51
N ILE A 223 1.36 8.53 -5.71
CA ILE A 223 2.51 7.81 -6.30
C ILE A 223 3.75 8.00 -5.42
N ASP A 224 4.03 9.23 -4.99
CA ASP A 224 5.19 9.54 -4.14
C ASP A 224 5.08 8.87 -2.79
N SER A 225 3.89 8.90 -2.16
CA SER A 225 3.62 8.17 -0.93
C SER A 225 3.86 6.66 -1.11
N ASN A 226 3.36 6.07 -2.21
CA ASN A 226 3.56 4.66 -2.51
C ASN A 226 5.03 4.33 -2.80
N ARG A 227 5.75 5.22 -3.48
CA ARG A 227 7.18 5.06 -3.80
C ARG A 227 8.04 5.08 -2.55
N ILE A 228 7.73 5.93 -1.57
CA ILE A 228 8.40 5.95 -0.27
C ILE A 228 8.23 4.58 0.43
N VAL A 229 7.01 4.04 0.43
CA VAL A 229 6.73 2.73 1.03
C VAL A 229 7.44 1.60 0.27
N ALA A 230 7.35 1.59 -1.07
CA ALA A 230 8.00 0.58 -1.91
C ALA A 230 9.52 0.57 -1.74
N ASN A 231 10.15 1.76 -1.70
CA ASN A 231 11.59 1.89 -1.45
C ASN A 231 11.97 1.38 -0.06
N ALA A 232 11.14 1.62 0.97
CA ALA A 232 11.37 1.10 2.31
C ALA A 232 11.32 -0.44 2.33
N VAL A 233 10.38 -1.06 1.59
CA VAL A 233 10.30 -2.53 1.46
C VAL A 233 11.55 -3.10 0.79
N VAL A 234 11.95 -2.55 -0.36
CA VAL A 234 13.16 -3.02 -1.08
C VAL A 234 14.41 -2.86 -0.21
N TRP A 235 14.51 -1.76 0.53
CA TRP A 235 15.63 -1.54 1.44
C TRP A 235 15.62 -2.52 2.63
N SER A 236 14.44 -2.79 3.20
CA SER A 236 14.23 -3.80 4.23
C SER A 236 14.70 -5.19 3.77
N GLU A 237 14.32 -5.60 2.56
CA GLU A 237 14.74 -6.90 1.99
C GLU A 237 16.26 -7.00 1.86
N ARG A 238 16.91 -5.93 1.37
CA ARG A 238 18.39 -5.90 1.24
C ARG A 238 19.11 -5.97 2.59
N LEU A 239 18.56 -5.36 3.63
CA LEU A 239 19.15 -5.40 4.97
C LEU A 239 18.85 -6.67 5.74
N SER A 240 17.79 -7.38 5.38
CA SER A 240 17.33 -8.54 6.12
C SER A 240 18.38 -9.65 6.21
N TYR A 241 19.03 -9.99 5.09
CA TYR A 241 20.07 -11.03 5.05
C TYR A 241 21.33 -10.71 5.88
N PRO A 242 22.01 -9.55 5.71
CA PRO A 242 23.18 -9.25 6.52
C PRO A 242 22.84 -9.12 8.01
N LEU A 243 21.63 -8.62 8.34
CA LEU A 243 21.17 -8.51 9.72
C LEU A 243 20.93 -9.88 10.38
N THR A 244 20.34 -10.84 9.66
CA THR A 244 20.14 -12.20 10.20
C THR A 244 21.47 -12.93 10.38
N MET A 245 22.40 -12.82 9.42
CA MET A 245 23.75 -13.36 9.56
C MET A 245 24.49 -12.76 10.75
N PHE A 246 24.42 -11.44 10.92
CA PHE A 246 24.99 -10.76 12.08
C PHE A 246 24.35 -11.23 13.39
N GLY A 247 23.03 -11.37 13.44
CA GLY A 247 22.30 -11.91 14.58
C GLY A 247 22.74 -13.33 14.96
N LEU A 248 22.92 -14.22 13.98
CA LEU A 248 23.40 -15.60 14.21
C LEU A 248 24.79 -15.61 14.85
N VAL A 249 25.74 -14.84 14.29
CA VAL A 249 27.10 -14.73 14.83
C VAL A 249 27.07 -14.17 16.25
N LEU A 250 26.26 -13.13 16.49
CA LEU A 250 26.13 -12.51 17.80
C LEU A 250 25.55 -13.47 18.84
N VAL A 251 24.55 -14.28 18.49
CA VAL A 251 23.96 -15.30 19.37
C VAL A 251 25.00 -16.34 19.78
N VAL A 252 25.81 -16.83 18.85
CA VAL A 252 26.87 -17.81 19.14
C VAL A 252 27.92 -17.23 20.07
N ILE A 253 28.38 -16.00 19.81
CA ILE A 253 29.37 -15.30 20.66
C ILE A 253 28.79 -15.05 22.06
N ALA A 254 27.55 -14.57 22.15
CA ALA A 254 26.88 -14.29 23.42
C ALA A 254 26.72 -15.57 24.25
N PHE A 255 26.31 -16.67 23.61
CA PHE A 255 26.18 -17.96 24.28
C PHE A 255 27.53 -18.48 24.80
N GLY A 256 28.58 -18.41 23.99
CA GLY A 256 29.95 -18.75 24.42
C GLY A 256 30.43 -17.91 25.60
N HIS A 257 30.19 -16.59 25.56
CA HIS A 257 30.53 -15.67 26.65
C HIS A 257 29.78 -15.99 27.94
N LEU A 258 28.50 -16.33 27.84
CA LEU A 258 27.65 -16.72 28.98
C LEU A 258 28.15 -18.01 29.64
N LEU A 259 28.53 -19.02 28.86
CA LEU A 259 29.05 -20.30 29.37
C LEU A 259 30.40 -20.12 30.07
N ILE A 260 31.35 -19.42 29.44
CA ILE A 260 32.69 -19.20 30.00
C ILE A 260 32.62 -18.41 31.31
N ASN A 261 31.72 -17.42 31.40
CA ASN A 261 31.65 -16.51 32.54
C ASN A 261 30.51 -16.83 33.52
N ALA A 262 29.86 -17.99 33.41
CA ALA A 262 28.76 -18.35 34.32
C ALA A 262 29.24 -18.40 35.79
N GLN A 263 30.26 -19.20 36.09
CA GLN A 263 30.75 -19.39 37.46
C GLN A 263 31.20 -18.06 38.13
N PRO A 264 32.10 -17.24 37.53
CA PRO A 264 32.58 -16.01 38.16
C PRO A 264 31.49 -14.93 38.36
N MET A 265 30.36 -15.02 37.67
CA MET A 265 29.25 -14.07 37.80
C MET A 265 28.30 -14.42 38.95
N PHE A 266 28.26 -15.69 39.38
CA PHE A 266 27.38 -16.13 40.48
C PHE A 266 28.07 -16.16 41.85
N PHE A 267 29.34 -16.53 41.90
CA PHE A 267 30.08 -16.61 43.15
C PHE A 267 30.73 -15.27 43.52
N ASP A 268 30.82 -15.00 44.83
CA ASP A 268 31.55 -13.83 45.29
C ASP A 268 33.06 -14.11 45.21
N VAL A 269 33.77 -13.20 44.57
CA VAL A 269 35.18 -13.36 44.25
C VAL A 269 35.95 -12.38 45.12
N GLU A 270 36.63 -12.89 46.14
CA GLU A 270 37.41 -12.06 47.07
C GLU A 270 38.73 -11.58 46.45
N GLU A 271 39.25 -12.31 45.44
CA GLU A 271 40.54 -11.97 44.83
C GLU A 271 40.44 -10.71 43.91
N PRO A 272 41.25 -9.67 44.14
CA PRO A 272 41.16 -8.40 43.39
C PRO A 272 41.35 -8.55 41.87
N LYS A 273 42.23 -9.46 41.44
CA LYS A 273 42.50 -9.73 40.01
C LYS A 273 41.28 -10.36 39.32
N ALA A 274 40.65 -11.32 39.98
CA ALA A 274 39.46 -11.97 39.48
C ALA A 274 38.26 -11.01 39.48
N MET A 275 38.14 -10.10 40.46
CA MET A 275 37.14 -9.02 40.44
C MET A 275 37.28 -8.10 39.21
N ALA A 276 38.51 -7.76 38.78
CA ALA A 276 38.73 -6.98 37.56
C ALA A 276 38.26 -7.72 36.30
N HIS A 277 38.51 -9.04 36.24
CA HIS A 277 38.02 -9.89 35.15
C HIS A 277 36.49 -9.92 35.11
N VAL A 278 35.81 -10.10 36.25
CA VAL A 278 34.34 -10.11 36.29
C VAL A 278 33.73 -8.77 35.87
N LYS A 279 34.35 -7.65 36.26
CA LYS A 279 33.92 -6.31 35.80
C LYS A 279 34.01 -6.18 34.29
N LYS A 280 35.11 -6.63 33.67
CA LYS A 280 35.27 -6.64 32.22
C LYS A 280 34.23 -7.53 31.54
N ALA A 281 34.02 -8.74 32.06
CA ALA A 281 33.04 -9.68 31.55
C ALA A 281 31.61 -9.12 31.62
N THR A 282 31.27 -8.38 32.69
CA THR A 282 29.98 -7.71 32.85
C THR A 282 29.79 -6.61 31.81
N VAL A 283 30.81 -5.80 31.53
CA VAL A 283 30.75 -4.76 30.49
C VAL A 283 30.57 -5.37 29.10
N VAL A 284 31.29 -6.45 28.78
CA VAL A 284 31.11 -7.19 27.52
C VAL A 284 29.70 -7.75 27.40
N CYS A 285 29.14 -8.29 28.49
CA CYS A 285 27.78 -8.79 28.55
C CYS A 285 26.74 -7.67 28.28
N LEU A 286 26.92 -6.48 28.87
CA LEU A 286 26.08 -5.32 28.60
C LEU A 286 26.17 -4.82 27.16
N LEU A 287 27.36 -4.87 26.56
CA LEU A 287 27.53 -4.53 25.14
C LEU A 287 26.74 -5.49 24.26
N MET A 288 26.79 -6.80 24.53
CA MET A 288 26.01 -7.80 23.81
C MET A 288 24.49 -7.59 23.96
N VAL A 289 24.02 -7.27 25.18
CA VAL A 289 22.62 -6.88 25.44
C VAL A 289 22.21 -5.69 24.58
N GLY A 290 23.05 -4.65 24.51
CA GLY A 290 22.79 -3.48 23.68
C GLY A 290 22.70 -3.81 22.19
N LEU A 291 23.64 -4.60 21.67
CA LEU A 291 23.63 -5.02 20.27
C LEU A 291 22.41 -5.88 19.93
N MET A 292 22.09 -6.89 20.74
CA MET A 292 20.90 -7.73 20.53
C MET A 292 19.61 -6.92 20.60
N SER A 293 19.52 -5.96 21.52
CA SER A 293 18.36 -5.05 21.61
C SER A 293 18.22 -4.15 20.38
N ALA A 294 19.34 -3.71 19.78
CA ALA A 294 19.32 -2.94 18.54
C ALA A 294 18.87 -3.78 17.34
N ILE A 295 19.30 -5.03 17.25
CA ILE A 295 18.81 -5.96 16.22
C ILE A 295 17.30 -6.20 16.38
N ASP A 296 16.85 -6.49 17.61
CA ASP A 296 15.44 -6.71 17.92
C ASP A 296 14.58 -5.46 17.61
N LEU A 297 15.08 -4.26 17.89
CA LEU A 297 14.46 -3.00 17.47
C LEU A 297 14.35 -2.90 15.94
N THR A 298 15.41 -3.27 15.22
CA THR A 298 15.45 -3.23 13.76
C THR A 298 14.42 -4.18 13.17
N TRP A 299 14.32 -5.42 13.66
CA TRP A 299 13.27 -6.36 13.24
C TRP A 299 11.86 -5.88 13.58
N THR A 300 11.69 -5.24 14.74
CA THR A 300 10.39 -4.64 15.09
C THR A 300 9.99 -3.56 14.08
N LEU A 301 10.93 -2.72 13.67
CA LEU A 301 10.71 -1.71 12.63
C LEU A 301 10.36 -2.33 11.27
N LEU A 302 11.13 -3.33 10.82
CA LEU A 302 10.85 -4.01 9.55
C LEU A 302 9.48 -4.68 9.56
N ALA A 303 9.13 -5.37 10.64
CA ALA A 303 7.83 -6.02 10.79
C ALA A 303 6.66 -5.02 10.83
N SER A 304 6.87 -3.82 11.42
CA SER A 304 5.86 -2.76 11.42
C SER A 304 5.59 -2.19 10.02
N GLN A 305 6.63 -2.03 9.19
CA GLN A 305 6.51 -1.49 7.83
C GLN A 305 5.80 -2.45 6.87
N GLN A 306 5.90 -3.75 7.10
CA GLN A 306 5.26 -4.76 6.25
C GLN A 306 3.75 -4.90 6.51
N GLY A 307 3.18 -4.17 7.47
CA GLY A 307 1.76 -4.30 7.85
C GLY A 307 1.37 -5.70 8.36
N SER A 308 2.36 -6.56 8.61
CA SER A 308 2.19 -7.95 9.04
C SER A 308 1.80 -8.05 10.52
N MET A 309 2.11 -7.01 11.31
CA MET A 309 1.69 -6.91 12.71
C MET A 309 0.26 -6.37 12.83
N ARG A 310 -0.72 -7.25 12.62
CA ARG A 310 -2.09 -6.99 13.06
C ARG A 310 -2.19 -7.34 14.55
N GLU A 311 -1.93 -6.37 15.43
CA GLU A 311 -2.20 -6.59 16.85
C GLU A 311 -3.71 -6.65 17.10
N LEU A 312 -4.13 -7.73 17.75
CA LEU A 312 -5.49 -7.89 18.27
C LEU A 312 -5.73 -7.01 19.51
N ASN A 313 -4.67 -6.45 20.10
CA ASN A 313 -4.77 -5.55 21.23
C ASN A 313 -4.94 -4.10 20.73
N PRO A 314 -6.07 -3.44 21.02
CA PRO A 314 -6.33 -2.07 20.58
C PRO A 314 -5.32 -1.04 21.14
N LEU A 315 -4.74 -1.28 22.32
CA LEU A 315 -3.67 -0.44 22.87
C LEU A 315 -2.38 -0.57 22.06
N GLY A 316 -2.08 -1.80 21.67
CA GLY A 316 -0.95 -2.11 20.81
C GLY A 316 -1.08 -1.47 19.43
N ASN A 317 -2.29 -1.49 18.85
CA ASN A 317 -2.57 -0.87 17.56
C ASN A 317 -2.30 0.65 17.53
N GLN A 318 -2.49 1.37 18.64
CA GLN A 318 -2.11 2.80 18.71
C GLN A 318 -0.59 3.00 18.72
N PHE A 319 0.16 2.12 19.37
CA PHE A 319 1.62 2.14 19.32
C PHE A 319 2.17 1.61 17.99
N ILE A 320 1.46 0.71 17.31
CA ILE A 320 1.79 0.23 15.97
C ILE A 320 1.47 1.27 14.90
N SER A 321 0.39 2.04 15.07
CA SER A 321 0.00 3.10 14.11
C SER A 321 1.07 4.18 13.96
N ASP A 322 1.95 4.31 14.95
CA ASP A 322 3.07 5.23 14.93
C ASP A 322 4.35 4.51 15.39
N ALA A 323 5.03 3.88 14.42
CA ALA A 323 6.28 3.17 14.64
C ALA A 323 7.33 4.00 15.40
N SER A 324 7.27 5.33 15.30
CA SER A 324 8.20 6.23 16.00
C SER A 324 8.03 6.15 17.53
N LYS A 325 6.80 6.03 18.04
CA LYS A 325 6.52 5.92 19.48
C LYS A 325 7.06 4.62 20.06
N LEU A 326 6.90 3.51 19.33
CA LEU A 326 7.40 2.21 19.75
C LEU A 326 8.94 2.21 19.79
N VAL A 327 9.59 2.77 18.77
CA VAL A 327 11.05 2.94 18.74
C VAL A 327 11.53 3.79 19.91
N LEU A 328 10.90 4.94 20.15
CA LEU A 328 11.27 5.84 21.24
C LEU A 328 11.15 5.14 22.58
N PHE A 329 10.00 4.49 22.85
CA PHE A 329 9.76 3.77 24.09
C PHE A 329 10.82 2.67 24.34
N LYS A 330 11.06 1.83 23.34
CA LYS A 330 12.03 0.73 23.43
C LYS A 330 13.46 1.24 23.61
N THR A 331 13.81 2.33 22.91
CA THR A 331 15.13 2.96 23.03
C THR A 331 15.34 3.54 24.43
N VAL A 332 14.38 4.32 24.95
CA VAL A 332 14.45 4.91 26.29
C VAL A 332 14.55 3.84 27.36
N LEU A 333 13.72 2.79 27.29
CA LEU A 333 13.74 1.69 28.24
C LEU A 333 15.08 0.94 28.21
N THR A 334 15.59 0.66 27.02
CA THR A 334 16.85 -0.07 26.82
C THR A 334 18.04 0.74 27.33
N VAL A 335 18.16 2.01 26.94
CA VAL A 335 19.26 2.90 27.36
C VAL A 335 19.24 3.10 28.87
N THR A 336 18.05 3.32 29.45
CA THR A 336 17.91 3.47 30.91
C THR A 336 18.31 2.18 31.65
N SER A 337 17.86 1.03 31.17
CA SER A 337 18.19 -0.28 31.76
C SER A 337 19.69 -0.58 31.69
N LEU A 338 20.30 -0.37 30.52
CA LEU A 338 21.75 -0.52 30.33
C LEU A 338 22.54 0.45 31.20
N GLY A 339 22.12 1.71 31.28
CA GLY A 339 22.75 2.74 32.12
C GLY A 339 22.72 2.36 33.60
N LEU A 340 21.58 1.89 34.10
CA LEU A 340 21.43 1.43 35.48
C LEU A 340 22.34 0.22 35.77
N LEU A 341 22.32 -0.80 34.92
CA LEU A 341 23.17 -1.98 35.09
C LEU A 341 24.66 -1.62 35.00
N PHE A 342 25.03 -0.71 34.11
CA PHE A 342 26.40 -0.22 34.00
C PHE A 342 26.84 0.55 35.25
N TRP A 343 25.98 1.42 35.79
CA TRP A 343 26.26 2.17 37.01
C TRP A 343 26.43 1.25 38.22
N PHE A 344 25.52 0.28 38.37
CA PHE A 344 25.53 -0.68 39.49
C PHE A 344 26.41 -1.90 39.26
N ARG A 345 27.22 -1.96 38.19
CA ARG A 345 28.04 -3.13 37.82
C ARG A 345 29.00 -3.65 38.90
N HIS A 346 29.27 -2.84 39.92
CA HIS A 346 30.09 -3.22 41.07
C HIS A 346 29.33 -4.12 42.08
N LEU A 347 28.00 -4.13 42.04
CA LEU A 347 27.17 -4.95 42.91
C LEU A 347 26.99 -6.36 42.33
N PRO A 348 27.02 -7.44 43.16
CA PRO A 348 26.82 -8.81 42.71
C PRO A 348 25.45 -9.02 42.05
N ILE A 349 24.42 -8.31 42.52
CA ILE A 349 23.06 -8.39 41.95
C ILE A 349 23.04 -7.88 40.51
N ALA A 350 23.71 -6.77 40.21
CA ALA A 350 23.76 -6.22 38.85
C ALA A 350 24.50 -7.15 37.88
N ARG A 351 25.57 -7.82 38.34
CA ARG A 351 26.30 -8.82 37.54
C ARG A 351 25.38 -9.97 37.14
N ARG A 352 24.66 -10.56 38.11
CA ARG A 352 23.69 -11.63 37.86
C ARG A 352 22.56 -11.17 36.95
N ALA A 353 22.03 -9.95 37.15
CA ALA A 353 20.98 -9.39 36.31
C ALA A 353 21.44 -9.20 34.86
N SER A 354 22.65 -8.67 34.63
CA SER A 354 23.22 -8.53 33.29
C SER A 354 23.39 -9.88 32.59
N TRP A 355 23.86 -10.91 33.32
CA TRP A 355 23.99 -12.27 32.79
C TRP A 355 22.62 -12.84 32.36
N TRP A 356 21.61 -12.74 33.22
CA TRP A 356 20.25 -13.19 32.90
C TRP A 356 19.63 -12.42 31.74
N CYS A 357 19.80 -11.09 31.70
CA CYS A 357 19.31 -10.25 30.62
C CYS A 357 19.95 -10.65 29.27
N CYS A 358 21.26 -10.88 29.27
CA CYS A 358 21.98 -11.36 28.09
C CYS A 358 21.50 -12.73 27.63
N LEU A 359 21.27 -13.68 28.56
CA LEU A 359 20.70 -14.98 28.23
C LEU A 359 19.31 -14.86 27.59
N VAL A 360 18.40 -14.09 28.20
CA VAL A 360 17.03 -13.91 27.69
C VAL A 360 17.04 -13.27 26.31
N LEU A 361 17.84 -12.22 26.09
CA LEU A 361 17.94 -11.59 24.76
C LEU A 361 18.59 -12.50 23.73
N THR A 362 19.52 -13.37 24.12
CA THR A 362 20.10 -14.38 23.22
C THR A 362 19.02 -15.35 22.75
N LEU A 363 18.16 -15.82 23.65
CA LEU A 363 17.05 -16.71 23.33
C LEU A 363 15.98 -16.02 22.47
N LEU A 364 15.65 -14.76 22.78
CA LEU A 364 14.71 -13.97 21.97
C LEU A 364 15.25 -13.72 20.56
N THR A 365 16.53 -13.38 20.44
CA THR A 365 17.20 -13.18 19.14
C THR A 365 17.19 -14.48 18.34
N ALA A 366 17.52 -15.61 18.97
CA ALA A 366 17.44 -16.92 18.33
C ALA A 366 16.02 -17.24 17.82
N ARG A 367 15.00 -16.98 18.65
CA ARG A 367 13.59 -17.16 18.27
C ARG A 367 13.22 -16.31 17.05
N TRP A 368 13.62 -15.05 17.02
CA TRP A 368 13.38 -14.16 15.88
C TRP A 368 14.04 -14.66 14.60
N LEU A 369 15.29 -15.12 14.69
CA LEU A 369 16.01 -15.69 13.55
C LEU A 369 15.28 -16.91 12.98
N THR A 370 14.76 -17.79 13.85
CA THR A 370 13.95 -18.94 13.40
C THR A 370 12.67 -18.49 12.73
N PHE A 371 11.93 -17.54 13.31
CA PHE A 371 10.70 -17.01 12.71
C PHE A 371 10.96 -16.41 11.33
N HIS A 372 12.02 -15.62 11.21
CA HIS A 372 12.41 -14.99 9.96
C HIS A 372 12.81 -16.03 8.90
N SER A 373 13.53 -17.08 9.29
CA SER A 373 13.91 -18.17 8.37
C SER A 373 12.75 -19.04 7.89
N LEU A 374 11.58 -18.95 8.54
CA LEU A 374 10.37 -19.69 8.16
C LEU A 374 9.45 -18.87 7.23
N LEU A 375 9.61 -17.55 7.20
CA LEU A 375 8.76 -16.63 6.42
C LEU A 375 9.41 -16.11 5.13
N VAL A 376 10.74 -16.20 5.04
CA VAL A 376 11.50 -16.04 3.79
C VAL A 376 11.59 -17.39 3.11
#